data_AF-A0AAP0RER8-F1
#
_entry.id   AF-A0AAP0RER8-F1
#
_cell.length_a   1.000
_cell.length_b   1.000
_cell.length_c   1.000
_cell.angle_alpha   90.00
_cell.angle_beta   90.00
_cell.angle_gamma   90.00
#
_symmetry.space_group_name_H-M   'P 1'
#
loop_
_entity.id
_entity.type
_entity.pdbx_description
1 polymer ?
#
loop_
_entity_poly.entity_id
_entity_poly.type
_entity_poly.pdbx_seq_one_letter_code
_entity_poly.pdbx_strand_id
1 'polypeptide(L)'
;MEPNVSNIPPHCIDMAMEVHKVVPPPHRSTLQKLKTRLKETFFPDDPLRYFKGQPLRKKWILGAQYIFPILEWGPNYNLKLFKSDIVSGLTIASLAIPQGISYAKLANLPPIVGLCEYFSLPCVYAHATLIGFMAGAAIIVSLQQLKSLLGIIHFTKQMGLVPVLSSVFHNTNEWSWQTILMGVCFLVLLLLARHVSMKKPKLFWVSAGAPLASVILSTLLVFAFKAQHHGISVIGKLQEGLNPPSWNMLHFHGSHLGLVIKTGLVTGIISLTEGIAVGRTFAALKNYKVDGNKEMMAIGLMNMVGSSTSCYVTTGSVHLPLLI
;
A
#
# COMPACT_ATOMS: atom_id res chain seq x y z
N MET A 1 -27.40 -56.56 39.79
CA MET A 1 -25.96 -56.51 40.15
C MET A 1 -25.48 -55.10 39.85
N GLU A 2 -25.62 -54.21 40.84
CA GLU A 2 -25.09 -52.85 40.78
C GLU A 2 -23.61 -52.88 41.14
N PRO A 3 -22.71 -52.22 40.38
CA PRO A 3 -21.34 -52.03 40.80
C PRO A 3 -21.23 -50.84 41.77
N ASN A 4 -20.49 -51.10 42.84
CA ASN A 4 -20.32 -50.34 44.07
C ASN A 4 -19.51 -49.04 43.84
N VAL A 5 -20.13 -47.87 44.03
CA VAL A 5 -19.50 -46.54 43.93
C VAL A 5 -18.87 -46.19 45.28
N SER A 6 -17.71 -46.78 45.60
CA SER A 6 -17.01 -46.50 46.87
C SER A 6 -15.51 -46.29 46.74
N ASN A 7 -14.96 -46.07 45.54
CA ASN A 7 -13.52 -45.83 45.34
C ASN A 7 -13.23 -44.77 44.27
N ILE A 8 -13.62 -43.51 44.52
CA ILE A 8 -13.10 -42.35 43.78
C ILE A 8 -12.29 -41.51 44.78
N PRO A 9 -10.99 -41.24 44.54
CA PRO A 9 -10.16 -40.45 45.44
C PRO A 9 -10.69 -39.01 45.58
N PRO A 10 -10.57 -38.37 46.76
CA PRO A 10 -11.23 -37.10 47.10
C PRO A 10 -10.76 -35.87 46.30
N HIS A 11 -9.80 -36.01 45.38
CA HIS A 11 -9.26 -34.89 44.61
C HIS A 11 -9.99 -34.64 43.27
N CYS A 12 -10.99 -35.45 42.92
CA CYS A 12 -11.70 -35.36 41.63
C CYS A 12 -13.14 -34.81 41.71
N ILE A 13 -13.62 -34.39 42.89
CA ILE A 13 -15.00 -33.89 43.05
C ILE A 13 -15.08 -32.35 43.13
N ASP A 14 -13.97 -31.64 43.34
CA ASP A 14 -13.92 -30.16 43.36
C ASP A 14 -13.65 -29.50 41.99
N MET A 15 -13.95 -30.18 40.88
CA MET A 15 -14.17 -29.51 39.58
C MET A 15 -15.64 -29.07 39.42
N ALA A 16 -16.30 -28.72 40.52
CA ALA A 16 -17.52 -27.94 40.47
C ALA A 16 -17.16 -26.55 39.93
N MET A 17 -17.40 -26.36 38.64
CA MET A 17 -17.56 -25.07 37.95
C MET A 17 -17.28 -23.86 38.86
N GLU A 18 -16.03 -23.39 38.91
CA GLU A 18 -15.81 -21.99 39.26
C GLU A 18 -16.47 -21.18 38.15
N VAL A 19 -17.75 -20.87 38.34
CA VAL A 19 -18.48 -19.89 37.56
C VAL A 19 -17.77 -18.58 37.87
N HIS A 20 -16.80 -18.26 37.04
CA HIS A 20 -16.10 -16.99 37.09
C HIS A 20 -17.17 -15.91 36.90
N LYS A 21 -17.64 -15.32 38.01
CA LYS A 21 -18.67 -14.28 38.00
C LYS A 21 -18.08 -13.09 37.25
N VAL A 22 -18.32 -13.03 35.95
CA VAL A 22 -17.94 -11.90 35.11
C VAL A 22 -18.77 -10.73 35.60
N VAL A 23 -18.15 -9.85 36.39
CA VAL A 23 -18.76 -8.60 36.82
C VAL A 23 -19.23 -7.87 35.57
N PRO A 24 -20.54 -7.59 35.41
CA PRO A 24 -21.00 -6.89 34.23
C PRO A 24 -20.31 -5.53 34.20
N PRO A 25 -19.75 -5.11 33.05
CA PRO A 25 -19.08 -3.83 32.95
C PRO A 25 -20.05 -2.72 33.34
N PRO A 26 -19.58 -1.66 34.03
CA PRO A 26 -20.45 -0.56 34.46
C PRO A 26 -21.21 0.03 33.26
N HIS A 27 -22.46 0.45 33.49
CA HIS A 27 -23.30 1.02 32.43
C HIS A 27 -22.60 2.26 31.82
N ARG A 28 -22.03 2.09 30.61
CA ARG A 28 -21.46 3.18 29.81
C ARG A 28 -22.48 3.67 28.80
N SER A 29 -22.56 4.98 28.58
CA SER A 29 -23.45 5.57 27.58
C SER A 29 -23.10 5.08 26.16
N THR A 30 -24.05 5.15 25.22
CA THR A 30 -23.85 4.73 23.81
C THR A 30 -22.69 5.47 23.15
N LEU A 31 -22.55 6.76 23.42
CA LEU A 31 -21.41 7.58 22.98
C LEU A 31 -20.10 7.15 23.64
N GLN A 32 -20.10 6.80 24.93
CA GLN A 32 -18.91 6.26 25.58
C GLN A 32 -18.53 4.89 25.03
N LYS A 33 -19.50 4.04 24.70
CA LYS A 33 -19.23 2.74 24.05
C LYS A 33 -18.66 2.94 22.66
N LEU A 34 -19.25 3.82 21.84
CA LEU A 34 -18.73 4.16 20.51
C LEU A 34 -17.32 4.76 20.61
N LYS A 35 -17.11 5.72 21.52
CA LYS A 35 -15.79 6.33 21.76
C LYS A 35 -14.77 5.31 22.25
N THR A 36 -15.15 4.41 23.14
CA THR A 36 -14.27 3.36 23.66
C THR A 36 -13.96 2.36 22.55
N ARG A 37 -14.94 1.93 21.75
CA ARG A 37 -14.73 1.03 20.61
C ARG A 37 -13.89 1.66 19.52
N LEU A 38 -14.14 2.92 19.18
CA LEU A 38 -13.28 3.69 18.26
C LEU A 38 -11.87 3.80 18.82
N LYS A 39 -11.71 4.17 20.10
CA LYS A 39 -10.40 4.23 20.75
C LYS A 39 -9.70 2.87 20.75
N GLU A 40 -10.39 1.77 21.08
CA GLU A 40 -9.84 0.41 21.07
C GLU A 40 -9.51 -0.08 19.66
N THR A 41 -10.29 0.33 18.65
CA THR A 41 -10.09 -0.07 17.25
C THR A 41 -8.92 0.67 16.61
N PHE A 42 -8.78 1.98 16.88
CA PHE A 42 -7.71 2.81 16.33
C PHE A 42 -6.44 2.82 17.20
N PHE A 43 -6.55 2.57 18.50
CA PHE A 43 -5.46 2.67 19.49
C PHE A 43 -5.56 1.57 20.57
N PRO A 44 -5.32 0.29 20.22
CA PRO A 44 -5.44 -0.83 21.15
C PRO A 44 -4.39 -0.80 22.28
N ASP A 45 -3.24 -0.19 22.06
CA ASP A 45 -2.16 -0.04 23.05
C ASP A 45 -2.07 1.41 23.54
N ASP A 46 -2.20 1.68 24.84
CA ASP A 46 -1.99 3.03 25.39
C ASP A 46 -0.50 3.42 25.20
N PRO A 47 -0.20 4.43 24.35
CA PRO A 47 1.18 4.78 23.99
C PRO A 47 2.00 5.26 25.20
N LEU A 48 1.30 5.80 26.21
CA LEU A 48 1.89 6.39 27.41
C LEU A 48 2.22 5.36 28.52
N ARG A 49 1.88 4.08 28.34
CA ARG A 49 2.13 3.04 29.37
C ARG A 49 3.63 2.83 29.63
N TYR A 50 4.45 2.91 28.58
CA TYR A 50 5.91 2.79 28.65
C TYR A 50 6.59 3.96 29.39
N PHE A 51 5.90 5.09 29.56
CA PHE A 51 6.43 6.32 30.15
C PHE A 51 6.12 6.45 31.65
N LYS A 52 5.25 5.59 32.20
CA LYS A 52 4.81 5.70 33.60
C LYS A 52 5.88 5.16 34.55
N GLY A 53 6.35 5.98 35.50
CA GLY A 53 7.31 5.57 36.54
C GLY A 53 8.81 5.72 36.20
N GLN A 54 9.16 6.25 35.02
CA GLN A 54 10.56 6.44 34.60
C GLN A 54 11.09 7.86 34.94
N PRO A 55 12.40 8.03 35.21
CA PRO A 55 13.02 9.35 35.41
C PRO A 55 13.00 10.20 34.13
N LEU A 56 12.99 11.54 34.26
CA LEU A 56 12.82 12.50 33.17
C LEU A 56 13.75 12.25 31.97
N ARG A 57 15.05 11.95 32.19
CA ARG A 57 15.99 11.63 31.11
C ARG A 57 15.63 10.36 30.35
N LYS A 58 15.22 9.29 31.04
CA LYS A 58 14.78 8.04 30.39
C LYS A 58 13.46 8.24 29.65
N LYS A 59 12.55 9.08 30.14
CA LYS A 59 11.33 9.45 29.41
C LYS A 59 11.63 10.14 28.08
N TRP A 60 12.60 11.07 28.05
CA TRP A 60 13.02 11.72 26.81
C TRP A 60 13.65 10.73 25.82
N ILE A 61 14.52 9.82 26.29
CA ILE A 61 15.15 8.78 25.45
C ILE A 61 14.10 7.80 24.91
N LEU A 62 13.20 7.32 25.77
CA LEU A 62 12.09 6.44 25.37
C LEU A 62 11.13 7.14 24.40
N GLY A 63 10.92 8.44 24.56
CA GLY A 63 10.12 9.26 23.65
C GLY A 63 10.77 9.39 22.28
N ALA A 64 12.08 9.65 22.27
CA ALA A 64 12.85 9.68 21.05
C ALA A 64 12.87 8.31 20.34
N GLN A 65 13.05 7.20 21.08
CA GLN A 65 12.97 5.84 20.52
C GLN A 65 11.58 5.47 20.00
N TYR A 66 10.51 6.02 20.60
CA TYR A 66 9.15 5.81 20.14
C TYR A 66 8.86 6.54 18.82
N ILE A 67 9.35 7.77 18.66
CA ILE A 67 9.18 8.56 17.42
C ILE A 67 10.16 8.11 16.33
N PHE A 68 11.38 7.74 16.72
CA PHE A 68 12.46 7.33 15.83
C PHE A 68 12.91 5.90 16.16
N PRO A 69 12.22 4.87 15.63
CA PRO A 69 12.56 3.47 15.88
C PRO A 69 14.00 3.11 15.44
N ILE A 70 14.59 3.89 14.52
CA ILE A 70 16.00 3.80 14.11
C ILE A 70 16.98 3.78 15.28
N LEU A 71 16.66 4.48 16.38
CA LEU A 71 17.51 4.53 17.57
C LEU A 71 17.54 3.20 18.34
N GLU A 72 16.56 2.31 18.11
CA GLU A 72 16.48 1.00 18.75
C GLU A 72 17.25 -0.06 17.97
N TRP A 73 17.10 -0.10 16.64
CA TRP A 73 17.73 -1.13 15.80
C TRP A 73 19.08 -0.73 15.19
N GLY A 74 19.34 0.57 15.03
CA GLY A 74 20.57 1.08 14.42
C GLY A 74 21.87 0.57 15.04
N PRO A 75 22.00 0.53 16.39
CA PRO A 75 23.21 0.00 17.06
C PRO A 75 23.50 -1.48 16.79
N ASN A 76 22.47 -2.27 16.47
CA ASN A 76 22.59 -3.72 16.20
C ASN A 76 22.76 -4.03 14.70
N TYR A 77 22.90 -3.00 13.87
CA TYR A 77 22.94 -3.14 12.42
C TYR A 77 24.33 -3.57 11.92
N ASN A 78 24.37 -4.45 10.92
CA ASN A 78 25.60 -5.05 10.40
C ASN A 78 25.75 -4.79 8.89
N LEU A 79 26.99 -4.66 8.40
CA LEU A 79 27.33 -4.50 6.98
C LEU A 79 26.80 -5.62 6.08
N LYS A 80 26.60 -6.84 6.61
CA LYS A 80 25.96 -7.93 5.85
C LYS A 80 24.48 -7.64 5.56
N LEU A 81 23.76 -7.06 6.52
CA LEU A 81 22.38 -6.62 6.33
C LEU A 81 22.33 -5.43 5.37
N PHE A 82 23.27 -4.49 5.49
CA PHE A 82 23.39 -3.37 4.56
C PHE A 82 23.51 -3.80 3.10
N LYS A 83 24.34 -4.81 2.80
CA LYS A 83 24.44 -5.36 1.44
C LYS A 83 23.10 -5.92 0.96
N SER A 84 22.37 -6.63 1.83
CA SER A 84 21.02 -7.13 1.49
C SER A 84 20.02 -6.00 1.26
N ASP A 85 20.07 -4.96 2.09
CA ASP A 85 19.15 -3.83 2.04
C ASP A 85 19.36 -2.95 0.80
N ILE A 86 20.62 -2.79 0.34
CA ILE A 86 20.92 -2.14 -0.95
C ILE A 86 20.25 -2.89 -2.10
N VAL A 87 20.34 -4.22 -2.09
CA VAL A 87 19.80 -5.07 -3.15
C VAL A 87 18.27 -5.01 -3.19
N SER A 88 17.63 -5.11 -2.03
CA SER A 88 16.18 -4.93 -1.94
C SER A 88 15.78 -3.50 -2.30
N GLY A 89 16.54 -2.49 -1.86
CA GLY A 89 16.28 -1.09 -2.16
C GLY A 89 16.35 -0.80 -3.66
N LEU A 90 17.37 -1.31 -4.34
CA LEU A 90 17.51 -1.19 -5.80
C LEU A 90 16.39 -1.94 -6.54
N THR A 91 16.00 -3.11 -6.04
CA THR A 91 14.86 -3.88 -6.56
C THR A 91 13.57 -3.08 -6.45
N ILE A 92 13.30 -2.52 -5.26
CA ILE A 92 12.10 -1.71 -5.01
C ILE A 92 12.10 -0.46 -5.88
N ALA A 93 13.24 0.23 -5.99
CA ALA A 93 13.38 1.40 -6.86
C ALA A 93 13.14 1.06 -8.34
N SER A 94 13.68 -0.06 -8.82
CA SER A 94 13.46 -0.56 -10.19
C SER A 94 11.98 -0.80 -10.51
N LEU A 95 11.19 -1.26 -9.53
CA LEU A 95 9.75 -1.45 -9.69
C LEU A 95 8.98 -0.13 -9.56
N ALA A 96 9.35 0.69 -8.58
CA ALA A 96 8.63 1.92 -8.24
C ALA A 96 8.75 3.01 -9.31
N ILE A 97 9.91 3.11 -10.00
CA ILE A 97 10.13 4.16 -11.02
C ILE A 97 9.16 4.00 -12.22
N PRO A 98 9.12 2.85 -12.92
CA PRO A 98 8.16 2.66 -14.02
C PRO A 98 6.70 2.73 -13.56
N GLN A 99 6.41 2.22 -12.36
CA GLN A 99 5.07 2.28 -11.76
C GLN A 99 4.63 3.73 -11.53
N GLY A 100 5.50 4.56 -10.95
CA GLY A 100 5.25 5.98 -10.70
C GLY A 100 4.97 6.76 -11.99
N ILE A 101 5.74 6.51 -13.06
CA ILE A 101 5.52 7.15 -14.38
C ILE A 101 4.15 6.75 -14.95
N SER A 102 3.79 5.47 -14.86
CA SER A 102 2.49 4.98 -15.31
C SER A 102 1.35 5.64 -14.53
N TYR A 103 1.44 5.69 -13.20
CA TYR A 103 0.44 6.34 -12.35
C TYR A 103 0.35 7.84 -12.56
N ALA A 104 1.46 8.56 -12.75
CA ALA A 104 1.43 9.99 -13.08
C ALA A 104 0.72 10.26 -14.42
N LYS A 105 0.94 9.41 -15.43
CA LYS A 105 0.23 9.49 -16.72
C LYS A 105 -1.28 9.21 -16.56
N LEU A 106 -1.65 8.35 -15.62
CA LEU A 106 -3.05 8.13 -15.24
C LEU A 106 -3.64 9.29 -14.42
N ALA A 107 -2.84 9.92 -13.55
CA ALA A 107 -3.25 10.97 -12.62
C ALA A 107 -3.51 12.34 -13.26
N ASN A 108 -3.22 12.53 -14.57
CA ASN A 108 -3.76 13.61 -15.40
C ASN A 108 -5.31 13.54 -15.57
N LEU A 109 -5.97 12.67 -14.81
CA LEU A 109 -7.42 12.48 -14.74
C LEU A 109 -7.84 12.66 -13.28
N PRO A 110 -9.06 13.19 -13.03
CA PRO A 110 -9.51 13.49 -11.68
C PRO A 110 -9.42 12.22 -10.80
N PRO A 111 -8.87 12.30 -9.57
CA PRO A 111 -8.65 11.16 -8.66
C PRO A 111 -9.96 10.54 -8.09
N ILE A 112 -11.07 10.74 -8.79
CA ILE A 112 -12.43 10.56 -8.29
C ILE A 112 -12.92 9.12 -8.44
N VAL A 113 -12.25 8.27 -9.24
CA VAL A 113 -12.75 6.90 -9.50
C VAL A 113 -12.10 5.82 -8.64
N GLY A 114 -11.11 6.17 -7.82
CA GLY A 114 -10.71 5.36 -6.67
C GLY A 114 -11.65 5.52 -5.45
N LEU A 115 -12.64 6.41 -5.53
CA LEU A 115 -13.54 6.75 -4.40
C LEU A 115 -14.75 5.81 -4.26
N CYS A 116 -14.96 4.87 -5.18
CA CYS A 116 -16.03 3.90 -5.07
C CYS A 116 -15.57 2.66 -4.29
N GLU A 117 -15.34 2.84 -3.00
CA GLU A 117 -15.72 1.87 -1.95
C GLU A 117 -15.45 2.47 -0.57
N TYR A 118 -16.10 3.62 -0.31
CA TYR A 118 -16.44 3.95 1.06
C TYR A 118 -17.73 3.21 1.40
N PHE A 119 -17.62 2.12 2.16
CA PHE A 119 -18.45 1.85 3.35
C PHE A 119 -18.34 0.37 3.79
N SER A 120 -18.10 0.18 5.08
CA SER A 120 -18.26 -1.06 5.88
C SER A 120 -17.08 -2.01 5.98
N LEU A 121 -16.31 -1.86 7.06
CA LEU A 121 -15.75 -2.99 7.79
C LEU A 121 -16.24 -2.99 9.24
N PRO A 122 -17.01 -4.01 9.61
CA PRO A 122 -16.79 -4.76 10.84
C PRO A 122 -15.81 -5.91 10.57
N CYS A 123 -14.83 -6.04 11.43
CA CYS A 123 -13.53 -6.70 11.24
C CYS A 123 -13.52 -8.25 11.21
N VAL A 124 -14.43 -8.95 10.52
CA VAL A 124 -14.37 -10.44 10.48
C VAL A 124 -14.53 -11.04 9.07
N TYR A 125 -15.13 -10.34 8.11
CA TYR A 125 -15.18 -10.75 6.69
C TYR A 125 -14.12 -10.08 5.80
N ALA A 126 -13.17 -9.38 6.43
CA ALA A 126 -12.26 -8.43 5.78
C ALA A 126 -11.38 -9.03 4.67
N HIS A 127 -10.96 -10.28 4.80
CA HIS A 127 -10.06 -10.88 3.82
C HIS A 127 -10.73 -11.02 2.44
N ALA A 128 -11.97 -11.50 2.40
CA ALA A 128 -12.70 -11.69 1.15
C ALA A 128 -13.04 -10.34 0.48
N THR A 129 -13.46 -9.35 1.26
CA THR A 129 -13.71 -7.98 0.78
C THR A 129 -12.43 -7.32 0.27
N LEU A 130 -11.30 -7.49 0.95
CA LEU A 130 -10.01 -6.97 0.50
C LEU A 130 -9.55 -7.62 -0.81
N ILE A 131 -9.67 -8.95 -0.94
CA ILE A 131 -9.37 -9.64 -2.21
C ILE A 131 -10.30 -9.15 -3.32
N GLY A 132 -11.60 -9.01 -3.05
CA GLY A 132 -12.59 -8.51 -4.02
C GLY A 132 -12.28 -7.08 -4.48
N PHE A 133 -11.97 -6.19 -3.55
CA PHE A 133 -11.54 -4.82 -3.83
C PHE A 133 -10.24 -4.81 -4.67
N MET A 134 -9.23 -5.59 -4.27
CA MET A 134 -7.96 -5.69 -5.00
C MET A 134 -8.15 -6.25 -6.41
N ALA A 135 -9.02 -7.26 -6.59
CA ALA A 135 -9.35 -7.81 -7.88
C ALA A 135 -10.06 -6.78 -8.77
N GLY A 136 -11.04 -6.04 -8.22
CA GLY A 136 -11.72 -4.94 -8.92
C GLY A 136 -10.75 -3.83 -9.34
N ALA A 137 -9.90 -3.36 -8.42
CA ALA A 137 -8.87 -2.37 -8.69
C ALA A 137 -7.88 -2.85 -9.76
N ALA A 138 -7.44 -4.12 -9.70
CA ALA A 138 -6.55 -4.72 -10.69
C ALA A 138 -7.18 -4.77 -12.09
N ILE A 139 -8.48 -5.11 -12.18
CA ILE A 139 -9.22 -5.09 -13.47
C ILE A 139 -9.28 -3.66 -14.02
N ILE A 140 -9.66 -2.67 -13.20
CA ILE A 140 -9.76 -1.27 -13.65
C ILE A 140 -8.39 -0.75 -14.10
N VAL A 141 -7.33 -0.98 -13.32
CA VAL A 141 -5.97 -0.58 -13.69
C VAL A 141 -5.55 -1.25 -15.00
N SER A 142 -5.80 -2.55 -15.17
CA SER A 142 -5.47 -3.29 -16.39
C SER A 142 -6.19 -2.71 -17.61
N LEU A 143 -7.48 -2.42 -17.49
CA LEU A 143 -8.27 -1.76 -18.53
C LEU A 143 -7.76 -0.35 -18.84
N GLN A 144 -7.28 0.38 -17.84
CA GLN A 144 -6.68 1.71 -18.04
C GLN A 144 -5.31 1.66 -18.71
N GLN A 145 -4.53 0.59 -18.54
CA GLN A 145 -3.28 0.40 -19.28
C GLN A 145 -3.53 0.08 -20.76
N LEU A 146 -4.71 -0.43 -21.12
CA LEU A 146 -5.05 -0.78 -22.50
C LEU A 146 -5.01 0.44 -23.42
N LYS A 147 -5.35 1.65 -22.92
CA LYS A 147 -5.21 2.89 -23.70
C LYS A 147 -3.77 3.14 -24.15
N SER A 148 -2.79 2.84 -23.29
CA SER A 148 -1.38 3.01 -23.59
C SER A 148 -0.83 1.90 -24.47
N LEU A 149 -1.41 0.70 -24.40
CA LEU A 149 -1.06 -0.43 -25.24
C LEU A 149 -1.58 -0.27 -26.68
N LEU A 150 -2.80 0.24 -26.84
CA LEU A 150 -3.45 0.45 -28.14
C LEU A 150 -3.04 1.76 -28.83
N GLY A 151 -2.53 2.73 -28.07
CA GLY A 151 -2.11 4.03 -28.58
C GLY A 151 -3.26 5.02 -28.83
N ILE A 152 -4.42 4.81 -28.18
CA ILE A 152 -5.60 5.66 -28.35
C ILE A 152 -5.36 7.04 -27.74
N ILE A 153 -5.63 8.10 -28.49
CA ILE A 153 -5.39 9.49 -28.07
C ILE A 153 -6.65 10.05 -27.40
N HIS A 154 -7.83 9.76 -27.96
CA HIS A 154 -9.12 10.17 -27.41
C HIS A 154 -9.69 9.06 -26.51
N PHE A 155 -9.36 9.12 -25.22
CA PHE A 155 -9.85 8.17 -24.24
C PHE A 155 -10.92 8.79 -23.33
N THR A 156 -11.90 7.99 -22.92
CA THR A 156 -12.94 8.44 -21.98
C THR A 156 -12.34 8.96 -20.67
N LYS A 157 -12.89 10.07 -20.13
CA LYS A 157 -12.50 10.61 -18.83
C LYS A 157 -13.12 9.85 -17.65
N GLN A 158 -14.09 8.98 -17.90
CA GLN A 158 -14.76 8.18 -16.88
C GLN A 158 -14.02 6.86 -16.68
N MET A 159 -13.62 6.52 -15.45
CA MET A 159 -12.93 5.24 -15.15
C MET A 159 -13.89 4.10 -14.78
N GLY A 160 -15.12 4.14 -15.31
CA GLY A 160 -16.03 3.00 -15.20
C GLY A 160 -15.66 1.90 -16.19
N LEU A 161 -15.92 0.64 -15.85
CA LEU A 161 -15.68 -0.51 -16.74
C LEU A 161 -16.39 -0.33 -18.09
N VAL A 162 -17.68 0.01 -18.06
CA VAL A 162 -18.50 0.15 -19.27
C VAL A 162 -18.02 1.29 -20.19
N PRO A 163 -17.80 2.54 -19.70
CA PRO A 163 -17.22 3.61 -20.51
C PRO A 163 -15.85 3.25 -21.12
N VAL A 164 -14.98 2.58 -20.36
CA VAL A 164 -13.64 2.21 -20.82
C VAL A 164 -13.72 1.18 -21.95
N LEU A 165 -14.49 0.10 -21.77
CA LEU A 165 -14.68 -0.89 -22.83
C LEU A 165 -15.34 -0.27 -24.07
N SER A 166 -16.37 0.55 -23.88
CA SER A 166 -17.04 1.25 -24.99
C SER A 166 -16.05 2.12 -25.77
N SER A 167 -15.19 2.88 -25.08
CA SER A 167 -14.15 3.70 -25.72
C SER A 167 -13.14 2.88 -26.51
N VAL A 168 -12.78 1.68 -26.04
CA VAL A 168 -11.83 0.79 -26.73
C VAL A 168 -12.42 0.25 -28.04
N PHE A 169 -13.68 -0.17 -28.03
CA PHE A 169 -14.35 -0.70 -29.23
C PHE A 169 -14.78 0.39 -30.22
N HIS A 170 -15.17 1.57 -29.73
CA HIS A 170 -15.63 2.65 -30.61
C HIS A 170 -14.47 3.39 -31.30
N ASN A 171 -13.28 3.42 -30.68
CA ASN A 171 -12.09 4.10 -31.22
C ASN A 171 -11.10 3.12 -31.88
N THR A 172 -11.59 2.02 -32.46
CA THR A 172 -10.75 1.00 -33.12
C THR A 172 -9.91 1.57 -34.26
N ASN A 173 -10.36 2.66 -34.89
CA ASN A 173 -9.66 3.34 -35.98
C ASN A 173 -8.40 4.10 -35.52
N GLU A 174 -8.25 4.42 -34.24
CA GLU A 174 -7.06 5.10 -33.69
C GLU A 174 -5.95 4.10 -33.28
N TRP A 175 -6.14 2.79 -33.49
CA TRP A 175 -5.19 1.79 -33.03
C TRP A 175 -3.89 1.84 -33.83
N SER A 176 -2.78 2.03 -33.12
CA SER A 176 -1.44 1.98 -33.70
C SER A 176 -0.88 0.57 -33.55
N TRP A 177 -0.79 -0.17 -34.66
CA TRP A 177 -0.21 -1.52 -34.66
C TRP A 177 1.25 -1.52 -34.16
N GLN A 178 2.00 -0.44 -34.40
CA GLN A 178 3.37 -0.28 -33.93
C GLN A 178 3.44 -0.23 -32.40
N THR A 179 2.54 0.53 -31.78
CA THR A 179 2.46 0.65 -30.32
C THR A 179 2.03 -0.67 -29.69
N ILE A 180 1.07 -1.37 -30.30
CA ILE A 180 0.60 -2.68 -29.86
C ILE A 180 1.74 -3.71 -29.91
N LEU A 181 2.43 -3.81 -31.05
CA LEU A 181 3.52 -4.77 -31.23
C LEU A 181 4.63 -4.54 -30.20
N MET A 182 5.05 -3.29 -30.03
CA MET A 182 6.08 -2.91 -29.05
C MET A 182 5.63 -3.26 -27.63
N GLY A 183 4.41 -2.85 -27.25
CA GLY A 183 3.88 -3.11 -25.91
C GLY A 183 3.71 -4.60 -25.60
N VAL A 184 3.23 -5.40 -26.56
CA VAL A 184 3.12 -6.86 -26.41
C VAL A 184 4.50 -7.50 -26.33
N CYS A 185 5.47 -7.08 -27.14
CA CYS A 185 6.85 -7.58 -27.07
C CYS A 185 7.47 -7.34 -25.69
N PHE A 186 7.34 -6.13 -25.15
CA PHE A 186 7.83 -5.82 -23.80
C PHE A 186 7.05 -6.56 -22.71
N LEU A 187 5.73 -6.71 -22.84
CA LEU A 187 4.94 -7.50 -21.91
C LEU A 187 5.41 -8.96 -21.88
N VAL A 188 5.64 -9.59 -23.03
CA VAL A 188 6.18 -10.95 -23.13
C VAL A 188 7.57 -11.04 -22.50
N LEU A 189 8.45 -10.07 -22.74
CA LEU A 189 9.77 -10.01 -22.11
C LEU A 189 9.66 -9.99 -20.58
N LEU A 190 8.78 -9.14 -20.03
CA LEU A 190 8.56 -9.04 -18.59
C LEU A 190 7.97 -10.33 -18.01
N LEU A 191 7.01 -10.97 -18.69
CA LEU A 191 6.43 -12.24 -18.26
C LEU A 191 7.45 -13.38 -18.31
N LEU A 192 8.30 -13.42 -19.32
CA LEU A 192 9.40 -14.39 -19.41
C LEU A 192 10.43 -14.19 -18.30
N ALA A 193 10.84 -12.94 -18.03
CA ALA A 193 11.74 -12.62 -16.93
C ALA A 193 11.16 -13.08 -15.58
N ARG A 194 9.86 -12.87 -15.37
CA ARG A 194 9.15 -13.37 -14.18
C ARG A 194 9.11 -14.90 -14.14
N HIS A 195 8.78 -15.55 -15.25
CA HIS A 195 8.72 -17.02 -15.33
C HIS A 195 10.08 -17.67 -15.02
N VAL A 196 11.16 -17.10 -15.55
CA VAL A 196 12.54 -17.55 -15.27
C VAL A 196 12.88 -17.38 -13.79
N SER A 197 12.51 -16.23 -13.19
CA SER A 197 12.72 -15.96 -11.76
C SER A 197 11.98 -16.96 -10.87
N MET A 198 10.73 -17.32 -11.21
CA MET A 198 9.95 -18.31 -10.47
C MET A 198 10.54 -19.72 -10.58
N LYS A 199 11.08 -20.10 -11.75
CA LYS A 199 11.73 -21.41 -11.95
C LYS A 199 13.12 -21.51 -11.34
N LYS A 200 13.85 -20.40 -11.25
CA LYS A 200 15.24 -20.36 -10.78
C LYS A 200 15.38 -19.27 -9.71
N PRO A 201 15.29 -19.62 -8.41
CA PRO A 201 15.36 -18.62 -7.33
C PRO A 201 16.71 -17.86 -7.28
N LYS A 202 17.79 -18.45 -7.83
CA LYS A 202 19.08 -17.77 -7.98
C LYS A 202 19.04 -16.59 -8.97
N LEU A 203 18.06 -16.55 -9.87
CA LEU A 203 17.84 -15.50 -10.88
C LEU A 203 16.74 -14.51 -10.48
N PHE A 204 16.36 -14.44 -9.19
CA PHE A 204 15.40 -13.46 -8.68
C PHE A 204 15.67 -12.02 -9.14
N TRP A 205 16.96 -11.66 -9.19
CA TRP A 205 17.44 -10.36 -9.66
C TRP A 205 17.03 -10.00 -11.09
N VAL A 206 16.82 -10.99 -11.95
CA VAL A 206 16.37 -10.76 -13.32
C VAL A 206 14.95 -10.20 -13.33
N SER A 207 14.03 -10.76 -12.52
CA SER A 207 12.68 -10.22 -12.40
C SER A 207 12.66 -8.87 -11.67
N ALA A 208 13.55 -8.67 -10.70
CA ALA A 208 13.71 -7.39 -10.00
C ALA A 208 14.16 -6.25 -10.92
N GLY A 209 15.14 -6.52 -11.79
CA GLY A 209 15.68 -5.53 -12.74
C GLY A 209 14.89 -5.40 -14.04
N ALA A 210 14.00 -6.35 -14.35
CA ALA A 210 13.32 -6.43 -15.64
C ALA A 210 12.48 -5.18 -15.98
N PRO A 211 11.68 -4.58 -15.07
CA PRO A 211 10.91 -3.38 -15.40
C PRO A 211 11.77 -2.18 -15.77
N LEU A 212 12.84 -1.92 -15.00
CA LEU A 212 13.77 -0.84 -15.32
C LEU A 212 14.57 -1.11 -16.59
N ALA A 213 15.06 -2.35 -16.78
CA ALA A 213 15.74 -2.76 -18.02
C ALA A 213 14.82 -2.63 -19.24
N SER A 214 13.53 -2.97 -19.09
CA SER A 214 12.51 -2.81 -20.14
C SER A 214 12.30 -1.35 -20.50
N VAL A 215 12.31 -0.43 -19.52
CA VAL A 215 12.21 1.01 -19.80
C VAL A 215 13.44 1.50 -20.57
N ILE A 216 14.66 1.14 -20.12
CA ILE A 216 15.90 1.53 -20.81
C ILE A 216 15.93 0.99 -22.24
N LEU A 217 15.65 -0.29 -22.42
CA LEU A 217 15.63 -0.94 -23.73
C LEU A 217 14.59 -0.30 -24.65
N SER A 218 13.40 -0.01 -24.13
CA SER A 218 12.34 0.71 -24.87
C SER A 218 12.80 2.09 -25.33
N THR A 219 13.41 2.88 -24.44
CA THR A 219 13.94 4.21 -24.79
C THR A 219 15.02 4.13 -25.88
N LEU A 220 15.94 3.16 -25.79
CA LEU A 220 16.98 2.96 -26.79
C LEU A 220 16.43 2.56 -28.15
N LEU A 221 15.44 1.66 -28.20
CA LEU A 221 14.80 1.25 -29.45
C LEU A 221 14.01 2.41 -30.08
N VAL A 222 13.25 3.16 -29.28
CA VAL A 222 12.50 4.34 -29.74
C VAL A 222 13.45 5.40 -30.32
N PHE A 223 14.61 5.60 -29.70
CA PHE A 223 15.64 6.51 -30.18
C PHE A 223 16.29 6.03 -31.49
N ALA A 224 16.69 4.75 -31.56
CA ALA A 224 17.35 4.16 -32.73
C ALA A 224 16.45 4.15 -33.97
N PHE A 225 15.17 3.80 -33.82
CA PHE A 225 14.20 3.76 -34.93
C PHE A 225 13.58 5.12 -35.27
N LYS A 226 13.96 6.21 -34.58
CA LYS A 226 13.31 7.53 -34.67
C LYS A 226 11.78 7.40 -34.69
N ALA A 227 11.25 6.62 -33.75
CA ALA A 227 9.85 6.20 -33.75
C ALA A 227 8.83 7.36 -33.65
N GLN A 228 9.31 8.57 -33.31
CA GLN A 228 8.57 9.83 -33.41
C GLN A 228 7.98 10.07 -34.80
N HIS A 229 8.65 9.67 -35.88
CA HIS A 229 8.13 9.82 -37.25
C HIS A 229 7.05 8.78 -37.63
N HIS A 230 6.88 7.74 -36.81
CA HIS A 230 5.97 6.62 -37.09
C HIS A 230 4.70 6.66 -36.24
N GLY A 231 4.37 7.81 -35.63
CA GLY A 231 3.13 8.01 -34.87
C GLY A 231 3.14 7.40 -33.47
N ILE A 232 4.30 7.01 -32.92
CA ILE A 232 4.39 6.49 -31.54
C ILE A 232 4.39 7.65 -30.54
N SER A 233 3.45 7.63 -29.61
CA SER A 233 3.38 8.59 -28.51
C SER A 233 4.53 8.36 -27.52
N VAL A 234 5.51 9.28 -27.51
CA VAL A 234 6.65 9.24 -26.60
C VAL A 234 6.39 10.18 -25.42
N ILE A 235 6.91 9.82 -24.24
CA ILE A 235 6.91 10.69 -23.07
C ILE A 235 7.66 11.98 -23.46
N GLY A 236 7.02 13.13 -23.27
CA GLY A 236 7.60 14.44 -23.58
C GLY A 236 8.79 14.78 -22.68
N LYS A 237 9.26 16.03 -22.75
CA LYS A 237 10.35 16.50 -21.89
C LYS A 237 9.93 16.44 -20.42
N LEU A 238 10.69 15.70 -19.62
CA LEU A 238 10.57 15.71 -18.16
C LEU A 238 11.37 16.89 -17.61
N GLN A 239 10.83 17.60 -16.61
CA GLN A 239 11.63 18.58 -15.88
C GLN A 239 12.73 17.86 -15.11
N GLU A 240 13.98 18.27 -15.36
CA GLU A 240 15.15 17.75 -14.65
C GLU A 240 15.29 18.47 -13.31
N GLY A 241 15.57 17.72 -12.24
CA GLY A 241 15.85 18.27 -10.92
C GLY A 241 14.87 17.80 -9.83
N LEU A 242 15.13 18.29 -8.61
CA LEU A 242 14.24 18.07 -7.47
C LEU A 242 13.07 19.05 -7.56
N ASN A 243 11.87 18.56 -7.27
CA ASN A 243 10.70 19.41 -7.22
C ASN A 243 10.84 20.43 -6.06
N PRO A 244 10.62 21.74 -6.30
CA PRO A 244 10.82 22.75 -5.26
C PRO A 244 9.89 22.52 -4.05
N PRO A 245 10.29 22.95 -2.83
CA PRO A 245 9.43 22.84 -1.66
C PRO A 245 8.11 23.59 -1.87
N SER A 246 6.98 22.87 -1.77
CA SER A 246 5.64 23.42 -2.03
C SER A 246 4.94 23.94 -0.78
N TRP A 247 5.70 24.29 0.27
CA TRP A 247 5.16 24.73 1.57
C TRP A 247 4.36 26.03 1.40
N ASN A 248 4.81 26.89 0.49
CA ASN A 248 4.17 28.16 0.18
C ASN A 248 2.91 28.03 -0.69
N MET A 249 2.59 26.84 -1.21
CA MET A 249 1.42 26.57 -2.06
C MET A 249 0.25 25.94 -1.28
N LEU A 250 0.37 25.80 0.04
CA LEU A 250 -0.67 25.30 0.93
C LEU A 250 -1.72 26.39 1.20
N HIS A 251 -2.73 26.46 0.34
CA HIS A 251 -3.85 27.39 0.51
C HIS A 251 -4.95 26.77 1.37
N PHE A 252 -5.08 27.25 2.62
CA PHE A 252 -6.14 26.86 3.54
C PHE A 252 -7.44 27.66 3.37
N HIS A 253 -7.58 28.40 2.27
CA HIS A 253 -8.73 29.27 2.00
C HIS A 253 -9.18 29.07 0.54
N GLY A 254 -10.48 28.91 0.32
CA GLY A 254 -11.06 28.80 -1.03
C GLY A 254 -12.32 27.92 -1.10
N SER A 255 -13.02 27.98 -2.22
CA SER A 255 -14.24 27.21 -2.51
C SER A 255 -14.01 25.69 -2.55
N HIS A 256 -12.79 25.26 -2.85
CA HIS A 256 -12.42 23.84 -2.95
C HIS A 256 -11.91 23.21 -1.65
N LEU A 257 -11.72 24.01 -0.58
CA LEU A 257 -11.16 23.52 0.68
C LEU A 257 -12.00 22.38 1.27
N GLY A 258 -13.33 22.51 1.28
CA GLY A 258 -14.22 21.47 1.79
C GLY A 258 -14.12 20.15 1.01
N LEU A 259 -13.97 20.24 -0.32
CA LEU A 259 -13.78 19.07 -1.18
C LEU A 259 -12.42 18.40 -0.92
N VAL A 260 -11.36 19.20 -0.75
CA VAL A 260 -10.00 18.70 -0.47
C VAL A 260 -9.92 18.07 0.92
N ILE A 261 -10.56 18.65 1.94
CA ILE A 261 -10.61 18.05 3.28
C ILE A 261 -11.36 16.71 3.23
N LYS A 262 -12.51 16.65 2.54
CA LYS A 262 -13.30 15.41 2.42
C LYS A 262 -12.51 14.32 1.69
N THR A 263 -11.86 14.65 0.58
CA THR A 263 -11.04 13.71 -0.19
C THR A 263 -9.76 13.31 0.56
N GLY A 264 -9.12 14.24 1.25
CA GLY A 264 -7.94 13.99 2.09
C GLY A 264 -8.24 13.08 3.28
N LEU A 265 -9.37 13.27 3.96
CA LEU A 265 -9.82 12.38 5.03
C LEU A 265 -10.07 10.96 4.48
N VAL A 266 -10.74 10.89 3.33
CA VAL A 266 -11.09 9.63 2.68
C VAL A 266 -9.83 8.83 2.30
N THR A 267 -8.90 9.49 1.60
CA THR A 267 -7.64 8.91 1.14
C THR A 267 -6.69 8.59 2.29
N GLY A 268 -6.67 9.40 3.36
CA GLY A 268 -5.87 9.13 4.56
C GLY A 268 -6.28 7.84 5.28
N ILE A 269 -7.60 7.58 5.43
CA ILE A 269 -8.10 6.33 6.04
C ILE A 269 -7.76 5.12 5.18
N ILE A 270 -7.89 5.23 3.85
CA ILE A 270 -7.52 4.16 2.91
C ILE A 270 -6.01 3.87 3.03
N SER A 271 -5.18 4.92 2.96
CA SER A 271 -3.72 4.82 3.10
C SER A 271 -3.29 4.15 4.40
N LEU A 272 -3.97 4.47 5.51
CA LEU A 272 -3.68 3.88 6.81
C LEU A 272 -4.08 2.40 6.85
N THR A 273 -5.24 2.07 6.30
CA THR A 273 -5.77 0.70 6.28
C THR A 273 -4.86 -0.22 5.47
N GLU A 274 -4.44 0.21 4.28
CA GLU A 274 -3.49 -0.52 3.42
C GLU A 274 -2.13 -0.70 4.11
N GLY A 275 -1.59 0.37 4.71
CA GLY A 275 -0.31 0.32 5.42
C GLY A 275 -0.29 -0.69 6.56
N ILE A 276 -1.32 -0.65 7.44
CA ILE A 276 -1.41 -1.60 8.56
C ILE A 276 -1.63 -3.03 8.07
N ALA A 277 -2.44 -3.24 7.01
CA ALA A 277 -2.66 -4.55 6.43
C ALA A 277 -1.36 -5.17 5.90
N VAL A 278 -0.56 -4.38 5.18
CA VAL A 278 0.77 -4.79 4.68
C VAL A 278 1.73 -5.08 5.84
N GLY A 279 1.82 -4.19 6.82
CA GLY A 279 2.66 -4.36 7.99
C GLY A 279 2.34 -5.65 8.75
N ARG A 280 1.05 -5.92 9.00
CA ARG A 280 0.59 -7.16 9.65
C ARG A 280 0.84 -8.41 8.82
N THR A 281 0.78 -8.33 7.49
CA THR A 281 1.09 -9.46 6.61
C THR A 281 2.56 -9.85 6.74
N PHE A 282 3.48 -8.88 6.72
CA PHE A 282 4.90 -9.15 6.96
C PHE A 282 5.18 -9.64 8.39
N ALA A 283 4.49 -9.08 9.38
CA ALA A 283 4.54 -9.50 10.78
C ALA A 283 4.21 -10.99 10.94
N ALA A 284 3.16 -11.44 10.27
CA ALA A 284 2.73 -12.84 10.25
C ALA A 284 3.75 -13.75 9.54
N LEU A 285 4.32 -13.31 8.41
CA LEU A 285 5.31 -14.09 7.65
C LEU A 285 6.65 -14.27 8.39
N LYS A 286 7.06 -13.26 9.17
CA LYS A 286 8.36 -13.22 9.85
C LYS A 286 8.25 -13.40 11.38
N ASN A 287 7.06 -13.69 11.90
CA ASN A 287 6.78 -13.88 13.32
C ASN A 287 7.29 -12.75 14.24
N TYR A 288 7.12 -11.49 13.83
CA TYR A 288 7.39 -10.33 14.69
C TYR A 288 6.09 -9.57 14.97
N LYS A 289 6.11 -8.71 16.00
CA LYS A 289 4.93 -7.92 16.39
C LYS A 289 5.02 -6.52 15.79
N VAL A 290 3.99 -6.10 15.05
CA VAL A 290 3.86 -4.73 14.52
C VAL A 290 3.01 -3.89 15.44
N ASP A 291 3.51 -2.72 15.81
CA ASP A 291 2.79 -1.71 16.58
C ASP A 291 2.04 -0.77 15.62
N GLY A 292 0.70 -0.89 15.62
CA GLY A 292 -0.15 -0.11 14.72
C GLY A 292 -0.10 1.40 14.97
N ASN A 293 0.15 1.84 16.21
CA ASN A 293 0.24 3.27 16.53
C ASN A 293 1.49 3.89 15.93
N LYS A 294 2.63 3.16 15.98
CA LYS A 294 3.88 3.59 15.36
C LYS A 294 3.75 3.63 13.84
N GLU A 295 3.13 2.61 13.25
CA GLU A 295 2.89 2.54 11.80
C GLU A 295 2.00 3.71 11.32
N MET A 296 0.92 4.00 12.05
CA MET A 296 0.03 5.13 11.73
C MET A 296 0.76 6.47 11.77
N MET A 297 1.58 6.70 12.81
CA MET A 297 2.36 7.93 12.94
C MET A 297 3.41 8.05 11.82
N ALA A 298 4.07 6.95 11.45
CA ALA A 298 5.06 6.92 10.38
C ALA A 298 4.45 7.25 9.02
N ILE A 299 3.31 6.63 8.67
CA ILE A 299 2.59 6.90 7.42
C ILE A 299 2.08 8.36 7.39
N GLY A 300 1.57 8.86 8.52
CA GLY A 300 1.14 10.25 8.65
C GLY A 300 2.27 11.24 8.42
N LEU A 301 3.40 11.06 9.12
CA LEU A 301 4.59 11.91 8.97
C LEU A 301 5.17 11.86 7.55
N MET A 302 5.26 10.66 6.96
CA MET A 302 5.72 10.49 5.57
C MET A 302 4.86 11.30 4.60
N ASN A 303 3.53 11.25 4.73
CA ASN A 303 2.62 11.99 3.87
C ASN A 303 2.64 13.50 4.14
N MET A 304 2.84 13.93 5.39
CA MET A 304 3.03 15.36 5.71
C MET A 304 4.30 15.90 5.03
N VAL A 305 5.44 15.22 5.17
CA VAL A 305 6.70 15.60 4.51
C VAL A 305 6.56 15.52 2.98
N GLY A 306 5.91 14.48 2.46
CA GLY A 306 5.64 14.30 1.03
C GLY A 306 4.80 15.43 0.43
N SER A 307 3.73 15.86 1.11
CA SER A 307 2.89 16.98 0.66
C SER A 307 3.68 18.28 0.49
N SER A 308 4.73 18.41 1.28
CA SER A 308 5.59 19.59 1.33
C SER A 308 6.68 19.57 0.23
N THR A 309 6.79 18.47 -0.52
CA THR A 309 7.68 18.29 -1.68
C THR A 309 6.89 18.02 -2.98
N SER A 310 5.59 18.32 -2.97
CA SER A 310 4.58 17.98 -4.00
C SER A 310 4.55 16.51 -4.43
N CYS A 311 4.81 15.61 -3.49
CA CYS A 311 4.56 14.18 -3.70
C CYS A 311 3.07 13.87 -3.57
N TYR A 312 2.60 12.86 -4.30
CA TYR A 312 1.29 12.26 -4.08
C TYR A 312 1.23 11.53 -2.73
N VAL A 313 0.02 11.30 -2.23
CA VAL A 313 -0.21 10.45 -1.05
C VAL A 313 0.43 9.09 -1.28
N THR A 314 1.27 8.69 -0.34
CA THR A 314 1.99 7.42 -0.31
C THR A 314 1.30 6.48 0.66
N THR A 315 1.01 5.26 0.20
CA THR A 315 0.37 4.19 0.98
C THR A 315 1.26 2.94 1.04
N GLY A 316 0.87 1.95 1.85
CA GLY A 316 1.55 0.65 1.87
C GLY A 316 1.35 -0.10 0.55
N SER A 317 2.45 -0.46 -0.11
CA SER A 317 2.39 -1.18 -1.39
C SER A 317 1.99 -2.64 -1.22
N VAL A 318 0.69 -2.95 -1.34
CA VAL A 318 0.13 -4.31 -1.20
C VAL A 318 0.68 -5.35 -2.18
N HIS A 319 1.24 -4.91 -3.31
CA HIS A 319 1.79 -5.80 -4.35
C HIS A 319 3.21 -6.29 -4.03
N LEU A 320 3.96 -5.54 -3.22
CA LEU A 320 5.36 -5.81 -2.91
C LEU A 320 5.58 -7.03 -2.00
N PRO A 321 4.79 -7.25 -0.92
CA PRO A 321 4.90 -8.42 -0.06
C PRO A 321 4.62 -9.74 -0.78
N LEU A 322 3.80 -9.72 -1.83
CA LEU A 322 3.46 -10.91 -2.63
C LEU A 322 4.56 -11.27 -3.65
N LEU A 323 5.51 -10.35 -3.88
CA LEU A 323 6.64 -10.56 -4.78
C LEU A 323 7.90 -11.08 -4.07
N ILE A 324 7.93 -11.05 -2.73
CA ILE A 324 9.06 -11.43 -1.87
C ILE A 324 8.71 -12.71 -1.12
#